data_AF-A0A6A6WVI2-F1
#
_entry.id   AF-A0A6A6WVI2-F1
#
_cell.length_a   1.000
_cell.length_b   1.000
_cell.length_c   1.000
_cell.angle_alpha   90.00
_cell.angle_beta   90.00
_cell.angle_gamma   90.00
#
_symmetry.space_group_name_H-M   'P 1'
#
loop_
_entity.id
_entity.type
_entity.pdbx_description
1 polymer ?
#
loop_
_entity_poly.entity_id
_entity_poly.type
_entity_poly.pdbx_seq_one_letter_code
_entity_poly.pdbx_strand_id
1 'polypeptide(L)'
;MLPRLRGRHSKQRGFAIAPAPASASPLCQPQPRPPSLVTAADSRSTVKEFFDWLVMEQLADDRDDYLRAQEVVVEQKWTIKDFREMANVGGELYKIAVGEPYRLKDGVVRHLRDDLRRYKEFYRATERRVGLRVGSRSGEQEGR
;
A
#
# COMPACT_ATOMS: atom_id res chain seq x y z
N MET A 1 -37.29 31.06 -41.48
CA MET A 1 -38.20 32.17 -41.10
C MET A 1 -38.80 31.85 -39.73
N LEU A 2 -38.68 32.82 -38.80
CA LEU A 2 -39.25 32.90 -37.45
C LEU A 2 -40.81 32.88 -37.46
N PRO A 3 -41.57 32.97 -36.32
CA PRO A 3 -41.30 32.79 -34.88
C PRO A 3 -42.46 32.06 -34.11
N ARG A 4 -42.30 31.82 -32.79
CA ARG A 4 -43.23 32.20 -31.68
C ARG A 4 -42.98 31.30 -30.46
N LEU A 5 -42.41 31.78 -29.35
CA LEU A 5 -42.94 32.69 -28.31
C LEU A 5 -43.93 32.06 -27.32
N ARG A 6 -43.51 32.19 -26.05
CA ARG A 6 -44.26 32.30 -24.77
C ARG A 6 -44.55 31.02 -23.99
N GLY A 7 -44.06 31.06 -22.74
CA GLY A 7 -44.52 30.21 -21.65
C GLY A 7 -43.75 30.44 -20.36
N ARG A 8 -43.75 31.68 -19.83
CA ARG A 8 -43.37 31.97 -18.44
C ARG A 8 -44.30 31.19 -17.51
N HIS A 9 -43.78 30.49 -16.51
CA HIS A 9 -44.40 30.47 -15.18
C HIS A 9 -43.35 30.17 -14.10
N SER A 10 -43.05 31.22 -13.33
CA SER A 10 -42.39 31.13 -12.04
C SER A 10 -43.30 30.41 -11.05
N LYS A 11 -42.77 29.43 -10.32
CA LYS A 11 -43.33 29.01 -9.04
C LYS A 11 -42.20 28.71 -8.07
N GLN A 12 -41.90 29.72 -7.27
CA GLN A 12 -41.20 29.56 -5.99
C GLN A 12 -41.93 28.51 -5.16
N ARG A 13 -41.20 27.59 -4.54
CA ARG A 13 -41.65 26.90 -3.32
C ARG A 13 -40.49 26.24 -2.59
N GLY A 14 -40.25 26.75 -1.38
CA GLY A 14 -39.85 25.96 -0.22
C GLY A 14 -38.39 25.55 -0.15
N PHE A 15 -37.59 26.35 0.55
CA PHE A 15 -36.41 25.85 1.25
C PHE A 15 -36.90 24.95 2.39
N ALA A 16 -36.82 23.64 2.20
CA ALA A 16 -36.85 22.68 3.30
C ALA A 16 -35.40 22.38 3.68
N ILE A 17 -34.96 23.00 4.78
CA ILE A 17 -33.68 22.73 5.41
C ILE A 17 -33.84 21.38 6.12
N ALA A 18 -33.39 20.30 5.47
CA ALA A 18 -33.21 19.02 6.13
C ALA A 18 -31.91 19.06 6.95
N PRO A 19 -31.92 18.65 8.24
CA PRO A 19 -30.71 18.60 9.04
C PRO A 19 -29.73 17.61 8.43
N ALA A 20 -28.53 18.12 8.14
CA ALA A 20 -27.40 17.32 7.68
C ALA A 20 -27.13 16.17 8.66
N PRO A 21 -26.89 14.95 8.17
CA PRO A 21 -26.42 13.87 9.03
C PRO A 21 -25.10 14.31 9.66
N ALA A 22 -25.04 14.14 10.98
CA ALA A 22 -23.91 14.47 11.83
C ALA A 22 -22.59 14.10 11.17
N SER A 23 -21.67 15.07 11.15
CA SER A 23 -20.25 14.84 10.92
C SER A 23 -19.78 13.67 11.77
N ALA A 24 -19.67 12.50 11.15
CA ALA A 24 -18.74 11.49 11.60
C ALA A 24 -17.36 12.12 11.44
N SER A 25 -16.79 12.56 12.56
CA SER A 25 -15.37 12.92 12.63
C SER A 25 -14.59 11.84 11.90
N PRO A 26 -13.77 12.16 10.88
CA PRO A 26 -12.81 11.21 10.39
C PRO A 26 -11.91 10.90 11.58
N LEU A 27 -12.15 9.73 12.15
CA LEU A 27 -11.33 9.13 13.17
C LEU A 27 -9.93 9.17 12.57
N CYS A 28 -9.07 10.04 13.11
CA CYS A 28 -7.68 10.13 12.75
C CYS A 28 -7.11 8.72 12.92
N GLN A 29 -7.11 7.96 11.83
CA GLN A 29 -6.40 6.71 11.79
C GLN A 29 -4.96 7.07 12.15
N PRO A 30 -4.33 6.37 13.10
CA PRO A 30 -2.91 6.52 13.30
C PRO A 30 -2.27 6.22 11.95
N GLN A 31 -1.71 7.24 11.29
CA GLN A 31 -0.87 7.00 10.13
C GLN A 31 0.20 6.00 10.59
N PRO A 32 0.30 4.83 9.95
CA PRO A 32 1.40 3.93 10.24
C PRO A 32 2.68 4.73 9.97
N ARG A 33 3.42 5.02 11.04
CA ARG A 33 4.75 5.60 10.89
C ARG A 33 5.54 4.59 10.07
N PRO A 34 6.17 4.96 8.96
CA PRO A 34 6.98 4.03 8.22
C PRO A 34 8.13 3.61 9.16
N PRO A 35 8.23 2.33 9.59
CA PRO A 35 9.32 1.88 10.43
C PRO A 35 10.60 2.01 9.61
N SER A 36 11.65 2.57 10.20
CA SER A 36 12.93 2.80 9.52
C SER A 36 13.53 1.49 8.98
N LEU A 37 13.22 1.14 7.73
CA LEU A 37 13.56 -0.16 7.11
C LEU A 37 14.96 -0.18 6.47
N VAL A 38 15.70 0.93 6.49
CA VAL A 38 17.03 0.97 5.83
C VAL A 38 18.09 0.16 6.59
N THR A 39 17.81 -0.20 7.85
CA THR A 39 18.69 -1.06 8.67
C THR A 39 17.96 -2.20 9.38
N ALA A 40 16.62 -2.27 9.27
CA ALA A 40 15.86 -3.30 9.95
C ALA A 40 16.03 -4.64 9.23
N ALA A 41 16.76 -5.53 9.92
CA ALA A 41 16.99 -6.93 9.61
C ALA A 41 15.74 -7.62 9.04
N ASP A 42 15.97 -8.65 8.23
CA ASP A 42 15.05 -9.65 7.69
C ASP A 42 13.96 -10.11 8.71
N SER A 43 13.01 -9.23 9.00
CA SER A 43 12.06 -9.35 10.11
C SER A 43 10.69 -9.62 9.56
N ARG A 44 9.89 -10.41 10.28
CA ARG A 44 8.51 -10.73 9.89
C ARG A 44 7.65 -9.47 9.66
N SER A 45 7.90 -8.41 10.44
CA SER A 45 7.23 -7.13 10.26
C SER A 45 7.49 -6.53 8.87
N THR A 46 8.76 -6.51 8.43
CA THR A 46 9.16 -6.00 7.11
C THR A 46 8.54 -6.80 5.97
N VAL A 47 8.47 -8.13 6.12
CA VAL A 47 7.81 -9.01 5.16
C VAL A 47 6.31 -8.69 5.08
N LYS A 48 5.66 -8.51 6.23
CA LYS A 48 4.23 -8.17 6.27
C LYS A 48 3.96 -6.82 5.59
N GLU A 49 4.77 -5.81 5.87
CA GLU A 49 4.64 -4.48 5.25
C GLU A 49 4.90 -4.50 3.75
N PHE A 50 5.86 -5.30 3.29
CA PHE A 50 6.10 -5.50 1.86
C PHE A 50 4.86 -6.06 1.16
N PHE A 51 4.23 -7.11 1.73
CA PHE A 51 3.00 -7.67 1.15
C PHE A 51 1.82 -6.71 1.25
N ASP A 52 1.71 -5.93 2.32
CA ASP A 52 0.66 -4.90 2.45
C ASP A 52 0.78 -3.84 1.35
N TRP A 53 1.98 -3.32 1.12
CA TRP A 53 2.29 -2.42 0.02
C TRP A 53 2.02 -3.07 -1.35
N LEU A 54 2.41 -4.33 -1.51
CA LEU A 54 2.23 -5.06 -2.77
C LEU A 54 0.74 -5.22 -3.09
N VAL A 55 -0.08 -5.66 -2.12
CA VAL A 55 -1.54 -5.79 -2.28
C VAL A 55 -2.19 -4.45 -2.62
N MET A 56 -1.69 -3.33 -2.07
CA MET A 56 -2.18 -1.99 -2.40
C MET A 56 -1.89 -1.58 -3.86
N GLU A 57 -0.73 -1.97 -4.42
CA GLU A 57 -0.37 -1.68 -5.81
C GLU A 57 -1.14 -2.53 -6.84
N GLN A 58 -1.65 -3.69 -6.46
CA GLN A 58 -2.30 -4.62 -7.40
C GLN A 58 -3.76 -4.27 -7.69
N LEU A 59 -4.21 -4.66 -8.89
CA LEU A 59 -5.60 -4.60 -9.33
C LEU A 59 -6.47 -5.56 -8.50
N ALA A 60 -7.76 -5.25 -8.37
CA ALA A 60 -8.68 -5.99 -7.51
C ALA A 60 -8.69 -7.50 -7.79
N ASP A 61 -8.66 -7.91 -9.07
CA ASP A 61 -8.70 -9.32 -9.48
C ASP A 61 -7.45 -10.11 -9.08
N ASP A 62 -6.29 -9.46 -8.96
CA ASP A 62 -5.03 -10.14 -8.60
C ASP A 62 -4.77 -10.11 -7.10
N ARG A 63 -5.47 -9.26 -6.33
CA ARG A 63 -5.21 -9.07 -4.88
C ARG A 63 -5.35 -10.35 -4.07
N ASP A 64 -6.34 -11.19 -4.37
CA ASP A 64 -6.57 -12.44 -3.64
C ASP A 64 -5.36 -13.38 -3.71
N ASP A 65 -4.68 -13.44 -4.87
CA ASP A 65 -3.47 -14.26 -5.03
C ASP A 65 -2.32 -13.78 -4.14
N TYR A 66 -2.15 -12.45 -4.01
CA TYR A 66 -1.12 -11.86 -3.15
C TYR A 66 -1.47 -11.94 -1.66
N LEU A 67 -2.74 -11.83 -1.30
CA LEU A 67 -3.22 -12.07 0.07
C LEU A 67 -2.94 -13.52 0.48
N ARG A 68 -3.23 -14.48 -0.40
CA ARG A 68 -2.93 -15.89 -0.13
C ARG A 68 -1.42 -16.13 0.02
N ALA A 69 -0.61 -15.53 -0.84
CA ALA A 69 0.85 -15.58 -0.72
C ALA A 69 1.32 -15.02 0.63
N GLN A 70 0.75 -13.88 1.08
CA GLN A 70 1.07 -13.29 2.39
C GLN A 70 0.77 -14.25 3.55
N GLU A 71 -0.37 -14.93 3.54
CA GLU A 71 -0.71 -15.92 4.59
C GLU A 71 0.34 -17.03 4.67
N VAL A 72 0.65 -17.64 3.52
CA VAL A 72 1.63 -18.75 3.44
C VAL A 72 3.01 -18.29 3.91
N VAL A 73 3.44 -17.11 3.47
CA VAL A 73 4.71 -16.51 3.85
C VAL A 73 4.82 -16.32 5.36
N VAL A 74 3.75 -15.81 6.00
CA VAL A 74 3.72 -15.58 7.45
C VAL A 74 3.70 -16.90 8.21
N GLU A 75 2.90 -17.87 7.74
CA GLU A 75 2.79 -19.22 8.32
C GLU A 75 4.14 -19.96 8.28
N GLN A 76 4.78 -19.97 7.12
CA GLN A 76 6.09 -20.62 6.90
C GLN A 76 7.27 -19.81 7.42
N LYS A 77 7.02 -18.59 7.93
CA LYS A 77 8.03 -17.67 8.46
C LYS A 77 9.12 -17.37 7.43
N TRP A 78 8.75 -17.31 6.16
CA TRP A 78 9.68 -17.00 5.09
C TRP A 78 10.21 -15.57 5.22
N THR A 79 11.48 -15.44 4.87
CA THR A 79 12.27 -14.21 4.94
C THR A 79 12.44 -13.60 3.55
N ILE A 80 12.91 -12.36 3.49
CA ILE A 80 13.29 -11.68 2.24
C ILE A 80 14.37 -12.48 1.52
N LYS A 81 15.28 -13.13 2.26
CA LYS A 81 16.27 -14.04 1.66
C LYS A 81 15.59 -15.19 0.93
N ASP A 82 14.60 -15.82 1.55
CA ASP A 82 13.85 -16.93 0.96
C ASP A 82 13.13 -16.49 -0.31
N PHE A 83 12.55 -15.28 -0.37
CA PHE A 83 11.92 -14.77 -1.60
C PHE A 83 12.91 -14.60 -2.76
N ARG A 84 14.15 -14.22 -2.48
CA ARG A 84 15.19 -14.14 -3.52
C ARG A 84 15.54 -15.52 -4.06
N GLU A 85 15.55 -16.53 -3.20
CA GLU A 85 15.78 -17.91 -3.59
C GLU A 85 14.59 -18.51 -4.34
N MET A 86 13.37 -18.16 -3.91
CA MET A 86 12.10 -18.59 -4.51
C MET A 86 11.88 -18.04 -5.92
N ALA A 87 12.50 -16.92 -6.27
CA ALA A 87 12.46 -16.41 -7.64
C ALA A 87 13.29 -17.25 -8.64
N ASN A 88 14.14 -18.18 -8.15
CA ASN A 88 14.84 -19.12 -9.00
C ASN A 88 13.90 -20.27 -9.38
N VAL A 89 13.39 -20.20 -10.61
CA VAL A 89 12.53 -21.26 -11.17
C VAL A 89 13.28 -22.59 -11.15
N GLY A 90 12.69 -23.58 -10.48
CA GLY A 90 13.29 -24.92 -10.31
C GLY A 90 14.00 -25.14 -8.96
N GLY A 91 14.19 -24.09 -8.16
CA GLY A 91 14.65 -24.19 -6.78
C GLY A 91 13.68 -24.96 -5.88
N GLU A 92 14.17 -25.52 -4.78
CA GLU A 92 13.35 -26.30 -3.85
C GLU A 92 12.26 -25.45 -3.21
N LEU A 93 12.61 -24.25 -2.73
CA LEU A 93 11.64 -23.27 -2.19
C LEU A 93 10.56 -22.88 -3.21
N TYR A 94 10.94 -22.68 -4.48
CA TYR A 94 10.00 -22.39 -5.55
C TYR A 94 9.02 -23.56 -5.77
N LYS A 95 9.53 -24.79 -5.80
CA LYS A 95 8.70 -26.00 -5.95
C LYS A 95 7.75 -26.20 -4.78
N ILE A 96 8.19 -25.89 -3.56
CA ILE A 96 7.33 -25.94 -2.37
C ILE A 96 6.24 -24.88 -2.48
N ALA A 97 6.58 -23.65 -2.86
CA ALA A 97 5.65 -22.54 -2.97
C ALA A 97 4.56 -22.75 -4.03
N VAL A 98 4.94 -23.20 -5.23
CA VAL A 98 4.02 -23.42 -6.36
C VAL A 98 3.34 -24.80 -6.29
N GLY A 99 3.99 -25.76 -5.64
CA GLY A 99 3.49 -27.13 -5.46
C GLY A 99 2.51 -27.28 -4.30
N GLU A 100 2.12 -28.52 -4.02
CA GLU A 100 1.36 -28.82 -2.81
C GLU A 100 2.27 -28.73 -1.58
N PRO A 101 1.80 -28.13 -0.46
CA PRO A 101 0.39 -27.81 -0.16
C PRO A 101 -0.05 -26.38 -0.52
N TYR A 102 0.84 -25.49 -0.91
CA TYR A 102 0.56 -24.04 -0.94
C TYR A 102 -0.07 -23.54 -2.24
N ARG A 103 0.29 -24.16 -3.38
CA ARG A 103 -0.27 -23.90 -4.72
C ARG A 103 -0.30 -22.41 -5.09
N LEU A 104 0.76 -21.68 -4.75
CA LEU A 104 0.87 -20.27 -5.12
C LEU A 104 1.01 -20.13 -6.65
N LYS A 105 0.43 -19.06 -7.19
CA LYS A 105 0.47 -18.79 -8.63
C LYS A 105 1.90 -18.48 -9.06
N ASP A 106 2.36 -19.14 -10.13
CA ASP A 106 3.73 -19.01 -10.63
C ASP A 106 4.16 -17.54 -10.85
N GLY A 107 3.27 -16.76 -11.46
CA GLY A 107 3.51 -15.34 -11.74
C GLY A 107 3.84 -14.55 -10.48
N VAL A 108 3.08 -14.76 -9.40
CA VAL A 108 3.32 -14.08 -8.12
C VAL A 108 4.72 -14.40 -7.62
N VAL A 109 5.06 -15.68 -7.52
CA VAL A 109 6.35 -16.15 -6.98
C VAL A 109 7.54 -15.63 -7.79
N ARG A 110 7.43 -15.62 -9.11
CA ARG A 110 8.51 -15.15 -10.00
C ARG A 110 8.72 -13.64 -9.91
N HIS A 111 7.65 -12.88 -9.70
CA HIS A 111 7.73 -11.42 -9.61
C HIS A 111 8.15 -10.90 -8.22
N LEU A 112 8.05 -11.71 -7.16
CA LEU A 112 8.45 -11.31 -5.80
C LEU A 112 9.83 -10.66 -5.72
N ARG A 113 10.82 -11.13 -6.49
CA ARG A 113 12.16 -10.53 -6.51
C ARG A 113 12.17 -9.12 -7.07
N ASP A 114 11.46 -8.89 -8.17
CA ASP A 114 11.36 -7.59 -8.82
C ASP A 114 10.48 -6.65 -8.00
N ASP A 115 9.42 -7.15 -7.38
CA ASP A 115 8.56 -6.40 -6.47
C ASP A 115 9.32 -5.96 -5.23
N LEU A 116 10.16 -6.82 -4.63
CA LEU A 116 11.05 -6.43 -3.54
C LEU A 116 12.03 -5.33 -3.94
N ARG A 117 12.50 -5.35 -5.19
CA ARG A 117 13.38 -4.29 -5.72
C ARG A 117 12.63 -2.98 -5.82
N ARG A 118 11.42 -2.99 -6.40
CA ARG A 118 10.54 -1.82 -6.51
C ARG A 118 10.17 -1.26 -5.15
N TYR A 119 9.80 -2.12 -4.21
CA TYR A 119 9.49 -1.74 -2.83
C TYR A 119 10.65 -0.98 -2.17
N LYS A 120 11.89 -1.49 -2.31
CA LYS A 120 13.09 -0.81 -1.79
C LYS A 120 13.30 0.56 -2.43
N GLU A 121 13.06 0.70 -3.73
CA GLU A 121 13.18 1.96 -4.45
C GLU A 121 12.10 2.96 -4.00
N PHE A 122 10.85 2.51 -3.89
CA PHE A 122 9.73 3.28 -3.35
C PHE A 122 10.02 3.76 -1.93
N TYR A 123 10.51 2.88 -1.07
CA TYR A 123 10.82 3.23 0.31
C TYR A 123 12.01 4.21 0.40
N ARG A 124 13.08 4.01 -0.38
CA ARG A 124 14.21 4.96 -0.46
C ARG A 124 13.78 6.33 -1.00
N ALA A 125 12.80 6.39 -1.89
CA ALA A 125 12.25 7.64 -2.38
C ALA A 125 11.38 8.33 -1.31
N THR A 126 10.58 7.55 -0.59
CA THR A 126 9.71 8.01 0.51
C THR A 126 10.54 8.53 1.68
N GLU A 127 11.57 7.80 2.10
CA GLU A 127 12.49 8.21 3.16
C GLU A 127 13.23 9.49 2.79
N ARG A 128 13.66 9.67 1.53
CA ARG A 128 14.25 10.94 1.09
C ARG A 128 13.28 12.11 1.21
N ARG A 129 11.99 11.91 0.91
CA ARG A 129 10.96 12.96 1.02
C ARG A 129 10.57 13.26 2.47
N VAL A 130 10.53 12.26 3.33
CA VAL A 130 10.14 12.40 4.75
C VAL A 130 11.33 12.84 5.61
N GLY A 131 12.53 12.33 5.33
CA GLY A 131 13.80 12.70 5.97
C GLY A 131 14.24 14.14 5.69
N LEU A 132 13.79 14.74 4.58
CA LEU A 132 13.90 16.18 4.32
C LEU A 132 13.14 17.06 5.34
N ARG A 133 12.24 16.47 6.15
CA ARG A 133 11.48 17.22 7.16
C ARG A 133 12.03 17.11 8.60
N VAL A 134 12.99 16.23 8.85
CA VAL A 134 13.57 15.98 10.19
C VAL A 134 15.04 16.45 10.30
N GLY A 135 15.56 17.14 9.27
CA GLY A 135 16.94 17.60 9.19
C GLY A 135 17.14 19.13 9.12
N SER A 136 16.23 19.94 9.66
CA SER A 136 16.40 21.40 9.73
C SER A 136 16.07 21.95 11.11
N ARG A 137 16.87 21.57 12.10
CA ARG A 137 17.01 22.35 13.35
C ARG A 137 18.43 22.21 13.90
N SER A 138 19.42 22.41 13.03
CA SER A 138 20.72 22.91 13.45
C SER A 138 20.69 24.43 13.28
N GLY A 139 21.02 25.14 14.35
CA GLY A 139 21.38 26.55 14.25
C GLY A 139 20.70 27.42 15.30
N GLU A 140 21.37 27.51 16.45
CA GLU A 140 21.95 28.78 16.90
C GLU A 140 21.04 29.85 17.53
N GLN A 141 21.66 30.58 18.47
CA GLN A 141 21.17 31.63 19.38
C GLN A 141 20.53 31.06 20.65
N GLU A 142 20.95 31.42 21.86
CA GLU A 142 21.57 32.64 22.40
C GLU A 142 22.08 32.21 23.80
N GLY A 143 23.27 32.53 24.29
CA GLY A 143 23.80 33.87 24.47
C GLY A 143 23.52 34.34 25.92
N ARG A 144 24.59 34.26 26.74
CA ARG A 144 24.82 34.85 28.09
C ARG A 144 24.61 33.97 29.31
#